data_AF-A0A1H6DBR9-F1
#
_entry.id   AF-A0A1H6DBR9-F1
#
_cell.length_a   1.000
_cell.length_b   1.000
_cell.length_c   1.000
_cell.angle_alpha   90.00
_cell.angle_beta   90.00
_cell.angle_gamma   90.00
#
_symmetry.space_group_name_H-M   'P 1'
#
loop_
_entity.id
_entity.type
_entity.pdbx_description
1 polymer ?
#
loop_
_entity_poly.entity_id
_entity_poly.type
_entity_poly.pdbx_seq_one_letter_code
_entity_poly.pdbx_strand_id
1 'polypeptide(L)'
;MTLKLQTEQAFAQGGNRLCFEYPGDPSRCIKVRRPDFTLADLRRKKGFPKTLLPLSAFDDNQEEFDVISGLAKRQGEAVFDVISRCYGFEESDLGPGLVLELVRDGDGRISQSLKAQIWFEGYSDECRAAVEAFCQRWLKLKIPSRDLLLHNILVQKDSNGKIERLVVIDGLGSPNIIPFNWLPGTLKHAKVERKVANLYQRINDLLAKKERGASPGNHGMATAHHSANN
;
A
#
# COMPACT_ATOMS: atom_id res chain seq x y z
N MET A 1 3.30 15.04 -22.38
CA MET A 1 2.01 15.73 -22.15
C MET A 1 1.86 15.87 -20.64
N THR A 2 1.50 17.04 -20.11
CA THR A 2 1.34 17.24 -18.66
C THR A 2 -0.08 16.89 -18.25
N LEU A 3 -0.25 15.99 -17.27
CA LEU A 3 -1.55 15.61 -16.74
C LEU A 3 -2.20 16.78 -15.98
N LYS A 4 -3.51 16.94 -16.14
CA LYS A 4 -4.30 17.95 -15.44
C LYS A 4 -5.03 17.31 -14.28
N LEU A 5 -4.51 17.49 -13.07
CA LEU A 5 -5.01 16.86 -11.84
C LEU A 5 -5.59 17.89 -10.85
N GLN A 6 -5.25 19.17 -10.99
CA GLN A 6 -5.80 20.24 -10.13
C GLN A 6 -7.33 20.32 -10.18
N THR A 7 -7.93 19.97 -11.31
CA THR A 7 -9.38 19.98 -11.52
C THR A 7 -10.05 18.66 -11.18
N GLU A 8 -9.27 17.61 -10.90
CA GLU A 8 -9.77 16.28 -10.59
C GLU A 8 -10.00 16.12 -9.09
N GLN A 9 -10.92 15.24 -8.73
CA GLN A 9 -11.12 14.89 -7.32
C GLN A 9 -10.20 13.73 -6.94
N ALA A 10 -9.37 13.94 -5.92
CA ALA A 10 -8.57 12.86 -5.34
C ALA A 10 -9.50 11.84 -4.68
N PHE A 11 -9.42 10.56 -5.07
CA PHE A 11 -10.20 9.49 -4.46
C PHE A 11 -9.65 9.09 -3.09
N ALA A 12 -8.37 9.36 -2.83
CA ALA A 12 -7.74 9.12 -1.53
C ALA A 12 -6.69 10.19 -1.21
N GLN A 13 -6.59 10.49 0.08
CA GLN A 13 -5.58 11.41 0.62
C GLN A 13 -4.76 10.69 1.70
N GLY A 14 -3.46 10.52 1.42
CA GLY A 14 -2.48 10.08 2.41
C GLY A 14 -1.94 11.25 3.22
N GLY A 15 -0.96 10.98 4.08
CA GLY A 15 -0.33 12.03 4.91
C GLY A 15 0.28 13.16 4.07
N ASN A 16 1.11 12.80 3.09
CA ASN A 16 1.90 13.74 2.28
C ASN A 16 1.49 13.75 0.79
N ARG A 17 0.52 12.93 0.38
CA ARG A 17 0.23 12.65 -1.04
C ARG A 17 -1.26 12.58 -1.31
N LEU A 18 -1.66 13.00 -2.50
CA LEU A 18 -2.99 12.85 -3.06
C LEU A 18 -2.95 11.73 -4.11
N CYS A 19 -3.99 10.91 -4.16
CA CYS A 19 -4.14 9.84 -5.13
C CYS A 19 -5.30 10.16 -6.07
N PHE A 20 -5.03 10.15 -7.37
CA PHE A 20 -6.00 10.39 -8.44
C PHE A 20 -6.11 9.16 -9.32
N GLU A 21 -7.26 8.92 -9.92
CA GLU A 21 -7.36 7.97 -11.03
C GLU A 21 -6.55 8.51 -12.22
N TYR A 22 -5.89 7.63 -12.96
CA TYR A 22 -5.08 8.05 -14.09
C TYR A 22 -5.95 8.37 -15.31
N PRO A 23 -5.81 9.54 -15.95
CA PRO A 23 -6.60 9.88 -17.13
C PRO A 23 -6.33 8.92 -18.30
N GLY A 24 -7.38 8.26 -18.78
CA GLY A 24 -7.31 7.38 -19.96
C GLY A 24 -6.91 5.93 -19.70
N ASP A 25 -6.56 5.55 -18.47
CA ASP A 25 -6.36 4.14 -18.10
C ASP A 25 -6.94 3.87 -16.70
N PRO A 26 -8.12 3.23 -16.58
CA PRO A 26 -8.76 2.99 -15.29
C PRO A 26 -8.00 1.99 -14.41
N SER A 27 -7.05 1.23 -14.96
CA SER A 27 -6.20 0.29 -14.20
C SER A 27 -5.04 0.98 -13.47
N ARG A 28 -4.92 2.31 -13.59
CA ARG A 28 -3.83 3.09 -13.01
C ARG A 28 -4.34 4.22 -12.12
N CYS A 29 -3.51 4.57 -11.16
CA CYS A 29 -3.64 5.77 -10.37
C CYS A 29 -2.32 6.55 -10.40
N ILE A 30 -2.39 7.83 -10.08
CA ILE A 30 -1.23 8.68 -9.93
C ILE A 30 -1.19 9.27 -8.51
N LYS A 31 -0.08 9.04 -7.81
CA LYS A 31 0.19 9.60 -6.49
C LYS A 31 1.08 10.84 -6.65
N VAL A 32 0.52 12.01 -6.37
CA VAL A 32 1.27 13.29 -6.38
C VAL A 32 1.47 13.80 -4.96
N ARG A 33 2.56 14.52 -4.74
CA ARG A 33 2.79 15.17 -3.45
C ARG A 33 1.74 16.27 -3.23
N ARG A 34 1.33 16.40 -1.97
CA ARG A 34 0.46 17.48 -1.53
C ARG A 34 1.13 18.85 -1.74
N PRO A 35 0.49 19.81 -2.44
CA PRO A 35 1.09 21.12 -2.69
C PRO A 35 1.28 21.93 -1.40
N ASP A 36 0.52 21.63 -0.34
CA ASP A 36 0.60 22.28 0.97
C ASP A 36 1.73 21.76 1.87
N PHE A 37 2.50 20.74 1.45
CA PHE A 37 3.63 20.19 2.20
C PHE A 37 4.88 20.03 1.34
N THR A 38 5.82 20.96 1.46
CA THR A 38 7.12 20.84 0.78
C THR A 38 8.01 19.79 1.46
N LEU A 39 8.97 19.22 0.70
CA LEU A 39 10.02 18.36 1.26
C LEU A 39 10.83 19.06 2.36
N ALA A 40 11.04 20.37 2.21
CA ALA A 40 11.75 21.18 3.20
C ALA A 40 10.98 21.27 4.52
N ASP A 41 9.65 21.37 4.46
CA ASP A 41 8.80 21.41 5.66
C ASP A 41 8.74 20.06 6.37
N LEU A 42 8.69 18.96 5.61
CA LEU A 42 8.81 17.61 6.17
C LEU A 42 10.14 17.42 6.90
N ARG A 43 11.24 17.84 6.27
CA ARG A 43 12.59 17.76 6.87
C ARG A 43 12.68 18.60 8.14
N ARG A 44 12.14 19.83 8.12
CA ARG A 44 12.11 20.73 9.28
C ARG A 44 11.33 20.13 10.44
N LYS A 45 10.15 19.53 10.15
CA LYS A 45 9.28 18.90 11.14
C LYS A 45 9.91 17.66 11.80
N LYS A 46 10.78 16.93 11.11
CA LYS A 46 11.44 15.72 11.65
C LYS A 46 12.56 16.02 12.66
N GLY A 47 13.11 17.24 12.66
CA GLY A 47 14.15 17.65 13.60
C GLY A 47 15.50 16.95 13.42
N PHE A 48 16.46 17.29 14.28
CA PHE A 48 17.78 16.69 14.27
C PHE A 48 17.74 15.21 14.72
N PRO A 49 18.51 14.29 14.10
CA PRO A 49 19.50 14.51 13.04
C PRO A 49 18.94 14.41 11.61
N LYS A 50 17.64 14.14 11.44
CA LYS A 50 17.03 13.95 10.11
C LYS A 50 17.13 15.21 9.24
N THR A 51 17.24 16.40 9.82
CA THR A 51 17.50 17.65 9.10
C THR A 51 18.80 17.66 8.28
N LEU A 52 19.77 16.81 8.63
CA LEU A 52 21.04 16.69 7.88
C LEU A 52 20.91 15.85 6.60
N LEU A 53 19.82 15.12 6.42
CA LEU A 53 19.61 14.30 5.23
C LEU A 53 19.24 15.16 4.01
N PRO A 54 19.60 14.72 2.78
CA PRO A 54 19.16 15.38 1.56
C PRO A 54 17.63 15.34 1.43
N LEU A 55 17.04 16.29 0.69
CA LEU A 55 15.58 16.37 0.50
C LEU A 55 15.00 15.11 -0.16
N SER A 56 15.78 14.42 -1.00
CA SER A 56 15.40 13.14 -1.60
C SER A 56 15.11 12.05 -0.57
N ALA A 57 15.70 12.11 0.63
CA ALA A 57 15.40 11.18 1.73
C ALA A 57 13.99 11.37 2.33
N PHE A 58 13.28 12.42 1.90
CA PHE A 58 11.90 12.71 2.28
C PHE A 58 10.94 12.53 1.10
N ASP A 59 11.43 12.07 -0.05
CA ASP A 59 10.60 11.85 -1.21
C ASP A 59 9.99 10.45 -1.22
N ASP A 60 8.79 10.36 -0.64
CA ASP A 60 8.01 9.12 -0.55
C ASP A 60 7.78 8.46 -1.92
N ASN A 61 7.63 9.24 -2.99
CA ASN A 61 7.43 8.70 -4.34
C ASN A 61 8.71 8.08 -4.90
N GLN A 62 9.86 8.72 -4.70
CA GLN A 62 11.14 8.18 -5.16
C GLN A 62 11.49 6.90 -4.39
N GLU A 63 11.29 6.87 -3.07
CA GLU A 63 11.52 5.66 -2.26
C GLU A 63 10.63 4.49 -2.74
N GLU A 64 9.34 4.73 -2.98
CA GLU A 64 8.39 3.72 -3.46
C GLU A 64 8.79 3.21 -4.86
N PHE A 65 9.16 4.11 -5.77
CA PHE A 65 9.69 3.75 -7.09
C PHE A 65 10.94 2.86 -7.00
N ASP A 66 11.93 3.25 -6.20
CA ASP A 66 13.21 2.53 -6.07
C ASP A 66 12.99 1.12 -5.49
N VAL A 67 12.11 1.01 -4.48
CA VAL A 67 11.80 -0.27 -3.84
C VAL A 67 11.08 -1.20 -4.81
N ILE A 68 10.00 -0.75 -5.46
CA ILE A 68 9.21 -1.58 -6.37
C ILE A 68 10.03 -1.96 -7.60
N SER A 69 10.67 -0.99 -8.24
CA SER A 69 11.53 -1.23 -9.41
C SER A 69 12.68 -2.17 -9.08
N GLY A 70 13.29 -2.00 -7.91
CA GLY A 70 14.33 -2.90 -7.44
C GLY A 70 13.82 -4.32 -7.19
N LEU A 71 12.62 -4.49 -6.63
CA LEU A 71 12.01 -5.80 -6.41
C LEU A 71 11.69 -6.49 -7.74
N ALA A 72 11.05 -5.79 -8.67
CA ALA A 72 10.72 -6.30 -9.99
C ALA A 72 11.98 -6.73 -10.76
N LYS A 73 13.04 -5.91 -10.74
CA LYS A 73 14.33 -6.26 -11.37
C LYS A 73 14.97 -7.52 -10.78
N ARG A 74 14.81 -7.78 -9.48
CA ARG A 74 15.46 -8.91 -8.79
C ARG A 74 14.64 -10.20 -8.82
N GLN A 75 13.32 -10.09 -8.81
CA GLN A 75 12.40 -11.21 -8.58
C GLN A 75 11.40 -11.43 -9.72
N GLY A 76 11.42 -10.55 -10.73
CA GLY A 76 10.53 -10.62 -11.87
C GLY A 76 9.08 -10.29 -11.53
N GLU A 77 8.19 -10.65 -12.45
CA GLU A 77 6.75 -10.37 -12.41
C GLU A 77 6.03 -10.95 -11.19
N ALA A 78 6.56 -12.02 -10.59
CA ALA A 78 5.95 -12.72 -9.46
C ALA A 78 5.77 -11.86 -8.20
N VAL A 79 6.47 -10.71 -8.09
CA VAL A 79 6.24 -9.78 -6.97
C VAL A 79 4.89 -9.11 -7.07
N PHE A 80 4.40 -8.87 -8.28
CA PHE A 80 3.14 -8.16 -8.51
C PHE A 80 1.92 -8.99 -8.13
N ASP A 81 2.08 -10.27 -7.82
CA ASP A 81 1.01 -11.08 -7.24
C ASP A 81 0.63 -10.63 -5.81
N VAL A 82 1.51 -9.88 -5.15
CA VAL A 82 1.34 -9.45 -3.75
C VAL A 82 1.63 -7.96 -3.51
N ILE A 83 2.12 -7.22 -4.50
CA ILE A 83 2.30 -5.75 -4.46
C ILE A 83 1.74 -5.10 -5.73
N SER A 84 1.31 -3.85 -5.64
CA SER A 84 0.85 -3.10 -6.82
C SER A 84 2.01 -2.80 -7.80
N ARG A 85 1.71 -2.81 -9.10
CA ARG A 85 2.67 -2.40 -10.13
C ARG A 85 3.03 -0.92 -10.01
N CYS A 86 4.24 -0.59 -10.46
CA CYS A 86 4.73 0.77 -10.62
C CYS A 86 5.13 0.99 -12.07
N TYR A 87 4.54 2.00 -12.70
CA TYR A 87 4.73 2.34 -14.11
C TYR A 87 5.72 3.49 -14.32
N GLY A 88 6.20 4.10 -13.23
CA GLY A 88 7.17 5.19 -13.26
C GLY A 88 6.56 6.56 -13.02
N PHE A 89 7.33 7.59 -13.32
CA PHE A 89 6.93 8.98 -13.07
C PHE A 89 6.32 9.63 -14.32
N GLU A 90 5.32 10.45 -14.10
CA GLU A 90 4.74 11.34 -15.11
C GLU A 90 4.54 12.76 -14.56
N GLU A 91 4.68 13.74 -15.45
CA GLU A 91 4.50 15.16 -15.10
C GLU A 91 3.02 15.53 -15.01
N SER A 92 2.66 16.26 -13.96
CA SER A 92 1.31 16.82 -13.77
C SER A 92 1.37 18.31 -13.39
N ASP A 93 0.24 19.00 -13.44
CA ASP A 93 0.10 20.37 -12.94
C ASP A 93 0.15 20.48 -11.40
N LEU A 94 0.28 19.36 -10.68
CA LEU A 94 0.60 19.28 -9.25
C LEU A 94 2.06 18.87 -8.98
N GLY A 95 2.88 18.80 -10.03
CA GLY A 95 4.26 18.30 -9.99
C GLY A 95 4.38 16.83 -10.44
N PRO A 96 5.57 16.22 -10.33
CA PRO A 96 5.79 14.84 -10.74
C PRO A 96 4.98 13.87 -9.87
N GLY A 97 4.25 12.98 -10.51
CA GLY A 97 3.44 11.94 -9.87
C GLY A 97 3.98 10.55 -10.17
N LEU A 98 3.88 9.66 -9.18
CA LEU A 98 4.22 8.25 -9.36
C LEU A 98 2.97 7.50 -9.85
N VAL A 99 3.06 6.92 -11.05
CA VAL A 99 1.98 6.13 -11.66
C VAL A 99 2.08 4.69 -11.18
N LEU A 100 0.98 4.20 -10.60
CA LEU A 100 0.88 2.90 -9.95
C LEU A 100 -0.37 2.16 -10.45
N GLU A 101 -0.44 0.85 -10.22
CA GLU A 101 -1.66 0.08 -10.41
C GLU A 101 -2.77 0.55 -9.46
N LEU A 102 -3.94 0.78 -10.01
CA LEU A 102 -5.18 0.93 -9.27
C LEU A 102 -5.89 -0.42 -9.25
N VAL A 103 -5.76 -1.12 -8.12
CA VAL A 103 -6.33 -2.46 -7.96
C VAL A 103 -7.85 -2.36 -7.94
N ARG A 104 -8.50 -3.05 -8.87
CA ARG A 104 -9.95 -3.09 -9.01
C ARG A 104 -10.45 -4.52 -8.94
N ASP A 105 -11.64 -4.68 -8.39
CA ASP A 105 -12.36 -5.93 -8.43
C ASP A 105 -12.88 -6.21 -9.86
N GLY A 106 -13.33 -7.43 -10.11
CA GLY A 106 -13.88 -7.83 -11.41
C GLY A 106 -15.14 -7.07 -11.82
N ASP A 107 -15.79 -6.37 -10.89
CA ASP A 107 -16.92 -5.45 -11.16
C ASP A 107 -16.46 -4.02 -11.54
N GLY A 108 -15.15 -3.75 -11.54
CA GLY A 108 -14.55 -2.46 -11.87
C GLY A 108 -14.46 -1.48 -10.70
N ARG A 109 -14.96 -1.80 -9.50
CA ARG A 109 -14.77 -0.95 -8.31
C ARG A 109 -13.34 -1.05 -7.80
N ILE A 110 -12.85 0.02 -7.16
CA ILE A 110 -11.56 -0.01 -6.46
C ILE A 110 -11.66 -1.04 -5.33
N SER A 111 -10.72 -1.98 -5.28
CA SER A 111 -10.72 -3.05 -4.28
C SER A 111 -10.64 -2.48 -2.87
N GLN A 112 -11.40 -3.07 -1.95
CA GLN A 112 -11.42 -2.62 -0.57
C GLN A 112 -10.21 -3.10 0.23
N SER A 113 -9.90 -2.42 1.34
CA SER A 113 -8.82 -2.85 2.22
C SER A 113 -9.16 -4.12 3.00
N LEU A 114 -8.14 -4.89 3.40
CA LEU A 114 -8.29 -6.05 4.30
C LEU A 114 -8.92 -5.63 5.63
N LYS A 115 -8.63 -4.41 6.10
CA LYS A 115 -9.32 -3.83 7.26
C LYS A 115 -10.83 -3.74 7.02
N ALA A 116 -11.25 -3.19 5.88
CA ALA A 116 -12.66 -3.06 5.52
C ALA A 116 -13.32 -4.43 5.32
N GLN A 117 -12.66 -5.36 4.63
CA GLN A 117 -13.12 -6.74 4.45
C GLN A 117 -13.44 -7.40 5.80
N ILE A 118 -12.47 -7.45 6.71
CA ILE A 118 -12.67 -8.06 8.04
C ILE A 118 -13.77 -7.34 8.83
N TRP A 119 -13.83 -6.02 8.70
CA TRP A 119 -14.78 -5.21 9.46
C TRP A 119 -16.22 -5.38 8.99
N PHE A 120 -16.49 -5.30 7.70
CA PHE A 120 -17.86 -5.29 7.15
C PHE A 120 -18.33 -6.67 6.71
N GLU A 121 -17.45 -7.46 6.08
CA GLU A 121 -17.80 -8.78 5.55
C GLU A 121 -17.35 -9.92 6.46
N GLY A 122 -16.45 -9.64 7.39
CA GLY A 122 -15.92 -10.62 8.34
C GLY A 122 -14.64 -11.31 7.87
N TYR A 123 -14.08 -12.09 8.77
CA TYR A 123 -12.88 -12.90 8.51
C TYR A 123 -13.28 -14.36 8.26
N SER A 124 -13.92 -14.56 7.09
CA SER A 124 -14.38 -15.86 6.60
C SER A 124 -13.22 -16.82 6.33
N ASP A 125 -13.51 -18.09 6.14
CA ASP A 125 -12.50 -19.11 5.79
C ASP A 125 -11.79 -18.77 4.47
N GLU A 126 -12.53 -18.22 3.50
CA GLU A 126 -11.96 -17.72 2.24
C GLU A 126 -10.96 -16.59 2.49
N CYS A 127 -11.30 -15.61 3.34
CA CYS A 127 -10.40 -14.52 3.69
C CYS A 127 -9.17 -15.01 4.48
N ARG A 128 -9.33 -16.00 5.37
CA ARG A 128 -8.23 -16.64 6.11
C ARG A 128 -7.27 -17.33 5.15
N ALA A 129 -7.79 -18.14 4.24
CA ALA A 129 -7.00 -18.84 3.23
C ALA A 129 -6.22 -17.87 2.33
N ALA A 130 -6.87 -16.78 1.90
CA ALA A 130 -6.21 -15.73 1.12
C ALA A 130 -5.06 -15.07 1.91
N VAL A 131 -5.29 -14.71 3.18
CA VAL A 131 -4.25 -14.14 4.07
C VAL A 131 -3.08 -15.10 4.26
N GLU A 132 -3.35 -16.39 4.45
CA GLU A 132 -2.32 -17.42 4.57
C GLU A 132 -1.49 -17.53 3.29
N ALA A 133 -2.14 -17.66 2.13
CA ALA A 133 -1.48 -17.73 0.82
C ALA A 133 -0.61 -16.48 0.56
N PHE A 134 -1.15 -15.30 0.88
CA PHE A 134 -0.40 -14.04 0.82
C PHE A 134 0.85 -14.08 1.71
N CYS A 135 0.73 -14.50 2.97
CA CYS A 135 1.85 -14.56 3.91
C CYS A 135 2.93 -15.54 3.44
N GLN A 136 2.54 -16.72 2.94
CA GLN A 136 3.47 -17.71 2.40
C GLN A 136 4.23 -17.14 1.19
N ARG A 137 3.54 -16.45 0.27
CA ARG A 137 4.18 -15.82 -0.89
C ARG A 137 5.08 -14.65 -0.49
N TRP A 138 4.65 -13.83 0.46
CA TRP A 138 5.42 -12.71 1.01
C TRP A 138 6.74 -13.19 1.63
N LEU A 139 6.72 -14.28 2.39
CA LEU A 139 7.90 -14.93 2.98
C LEU A 139 8.83 -15.48 1.92
N LYS A 140 8.28 -16.18 0.92
CA LYS A 140 9.04 -16.76 -0.20
C LYS A 140 9.80 -15.69 -0.98
N LEU A 141 9.12 -14.58 -1.29
CA LEU A 141 9.67 -13.44 -2.03
C LEU A 141 10.53 -12.51 -1.14
N LYS A 142 10.55 -12.72 0.18
CA LYS A 142 11.33 -11.93 1.14
C LYS A 142 11.15 -10.41 0.93
N ILE A 143 9.91 -9.97 0.74
CA ILE A 143 9.62 -8.57 0.40
C ILE A 143 9.86 -7.67 1.62
N PRO A 144 10.70 -6.61 1.51
CA PRO A 144 10.89 -5.67 2.60
C PRO A 144 9.69 -4.76 2.76
N SER A 145 9.20 -4.65 3.99
CA SER A 145 8.20 -3.65 4.38
C SER A 145 8.55 -2.94 5.67
N ARG A 146 8.13 -1.68 5.77
CA ARG A 146 8.11 -0.90 7.00
C ARG A 146 7.14 -1.54 7.97
N ASP A 147 5.94 -1.84 7.50
CA ASP A 147 4.97 -2.70 8.17
C ASP A 147 3.88 -3.19 7.21
N LEU A 148 3.17 -4.24 7.59
CA LEU A 148 1.99 -4.75 6.86
C LEU A 148 0.72 -4.27 7.55
N LEU A 149 0.28 -3.06 7.21
CA LEU A 149 -0.92 -2.46 7.78
C LEU A 149 -2.17 -2.94 7.03
N LEU A 150 -3.21 -3.34 7.75
CA LEU A 150 -4.45 -3.87 7.17
C LEU A 150 -5.14 -2.92 6.17
N HIS A 151 -4.90 -1.60 6.30
CA HIS A 151 -5.45 -0.60 5.39
C HIS A 151 -4.59 -0.34 4.15
N ASN A 152 -3.38 -0.89 4.09
CA ASN A 152 -2.48 -0.84 2.93
C ASN A 152 -2.46 -2.16 2.15
N ILE A 153 -3.27 -3.14 2.56
CA ILE A 153 -3.46 -4.41 1.88
C ILE A 153 -4.86 -4.37 1.29
N LEU A 154 -4.99 -4.45 -0.02
CA LEU A 154 -6.27 -4.55 -0.71
C LEU A 154 -6.65 -6.01 -0.90
N VAL A 155 -7.94 -6.31 -0.84
CA VAL A 155 -8.53 -7.61 -1.13
C VAL A 155 -9.18 -7.49 -2.51
N GLN A 156 -8.51 -8.00 -3.54
CA GLN A 156 -9.05 -7.99 -4.89
C GLN A 156 -9.98 -9.17 -5.09
N LYS A 157 -11.17 -8.91 -5.60
CA LYS A 157 -12.17 -9.94 -5.94
C LYS A 157 -12.33 -10.08 -7.45
N ASP A 158 -12.61 -11.29 -7.91
CA ASP A 158 -12.99 -11.56 -9.30
C ASP A 158 -14.43 -11.10 -9.58
N SER A 159 -14.91 -11.33 -10.82
CA SER A 159 -16.28 -10.98 -11.24
C SER A 159 -17.37 -11.79 -10.51
N ASN A 160 -17.01 -12.88 -9.83
CA ASN A 160 -17.90 -13.71 -9.03
C ASN A 160 -17.87 -13.33 -7.54
N GLY A 161 -17.11 -12.30 -7.16
CA GLY A 161 -16.91 -11.88 -5.78
C GLY A 161 -15.94 -12.75 -4.98
N LYS A 162 -15.20 -13.65 -5.63
CA LYS A 162 -14.19 -14.51 -4.98
C LYS A 162 -12.87 -13.78 -4.83
N ILE A 163 -12.20 -13.96 -3.69
CA ILE A 163 -10.91 -13.32 -3.44
C ILE A 163 -9.87 -13.90 -4.39
N GLU A 164 -9.39 -13.06 -5.31
CA GLU A 164 -8.38 -13.41 -6.30
C GLU A 164 -6.97 -13.28 -5.70
N ARG A 165 -6.67 -12.16 -5.04
CA ARG A 165 -5.39 -11.93 -4.35
C ARG A 165 -5.46 -10.82 -3.31
N LEU A 166 -4.43 -10.76 -2.47
CA LEU A 166 -4.16 -9.63 -1.58
C LEU A 166 -2.97 -8.82 -2.09
N VAL A 167 -3.13 -7.51 -2.19
CA VAL A 167 -2.16 -6.62 -2.84
C VAL A 167 -1.73 -5.50 -1.88
N VAL A 168 -0.42 -5.39 -1.61
CA VAL A 168 0.15 -4.28 -0.84
C VAL A 168 0.36 -3.06 -1.74
N ILE A 169 -0.23 -1.93 -1.36
CA ILE A 169 -0.22 -0.67 -2.15
C ILE A 169 0.61 0.47 -1.54
N ASP A 170 1.12 0.28 -0.32
CA ASP A 170 2.02 1.22 0.37
C ASP A 170 2.72 0.50 1.53
N GLY A 171 3.76 1.12 2.10
CA GLY A 171 4.51 0.60 3.25
C GLY A 171 5.67 -0.32 2.87
N LEU A 172 6.00 -0.41 1.58
CA LEU A 172 7.18 -1.13 1.09
C LEU A 172 8.47 -0.42 1.51
N GLY A 173 9.56 -1.18 1.61
CA GLY A 173 10.89 -0.67 1.97
C GLY A 173 11.30 -1.03 3.40
N SER A 174 12.46 -0.53 3.84
CA SER A 174 12.98 -0.81 5.18
C SER A 174 13.57 0.46 5.78
N PRO A 175 13.18 0.87 7.01
CA PRO A 175 13.69 2.11 7.61
C PRO A 175 15.13 1.98 8.13
N ASN A 176 15.81 0.88 7.83
CA ASN A 176 17.09 0.52 8.43
C ASN A 176 18.25 1.23 7.71
N ILE A 177 19.28 1.58 8.49
CA ILE A 177 20.54 2.17 7.98
C ILE A 177 21.22 1.24 6.98
N ILE A 178 21.16 -0.08 7.23
CA ILE A 178 21.66 -1.10 6.30
C ILE A 178 20.55 -1.45 5.31
N PRO A 179 20.77 -1.27 3.99
CA PRO A 179 19.82 -1.68 2.95
C PRO A 179 19.42 -3.14 3.14
N PHE A 180 18.12 -3.41 3.09
CA PHE A 180 17.60 -4.77 3.31
C PHE A 180 18.27 -5.82 2.43
N ASN A 181 18.60 -5.45 1.19
CA ASN A 181 19.22 -6.34 0.21
C ASN A 181 20.64 -6.76 0.58
N TRP A 182 21.33 -6.02 1.45
CA TRP A 182 22.68 -6.35 1.92
C TRP A 182 22.67 -7.33 3.10
N LEU A 183 21.50 -7.59 3.69
CA LEU A 183 21.40 -8.49 4.82
C LEU A 183 21.56 -9.96 4.38
N PRO A 184 22.19 -10.80 5.23
CA PRO A 184 22.15 -12.25 5.11
C PRO A 184 20.74 -12.80 4.94
N GLY A 185 20.61 -13.93 4.24
CA GLY A 185 19.32 -14.55 3.94
C GLY A 185 18.49 -14.89 5.18
N THR A 186 19.14 -15.31 6.27
CA THR A 186 18.53 -15.61 7.58
C THR A 186 17.96 -14.36 8.25
N LEU A 187 18.71 -13.25 8.24
CA LEU A 187 18.23 -11.97 8.78
C LEU A 187 17.09 -11.37 7.95
N LYS A 188 17.14 -11.52 6.62
CA LYS A 188 16.01 -11.15 5.75
C LYS A 188 14.77 -11.94 6.13
N HIS A 189 14.91 -13.26 6.25
CA HIS A 189 13.80 -14.16 6.61
C HIS A 189 13.18 -13.79 7.96
N ALA A 190 13.98 -13.71 9.03
CA ALA A 190 13.50 -13.34 10.36
C ALA A 190 12.82 -11.96 10.38
N LYS A 191 13.33 -10.99 9.61
CA LYS A 191 12.69 -9.67 9.49
C LYS A 191 11.32 -9.76 8.83
N VAL A 192 11.17 -10.56 7.77
CA VAL A 192 9.91 -10.74 7.04
C VAL A 192 8.91 -11.56 7.86
N GLU A 193 9.36 -12.63 8.55
CA GLU A 193 8.55 -13.40 9.49
C GLU A 193 7.96 -12.52 10.58
N ARG A 194 8.76 -11.63 11.17
CA ARG A 194 8.24 -10.67 12.14
C ARG A 194 7.14 -9.77 11.55
N LYS A 195 7.22 -9.41 10.27
CA LYS A 195 6.16 -8.61 9.61
C LYS A 195 4.88 -9.40 9.38
N VAL A 196 5.01 -10.68 9.04
CA VAL A 196 3.88 -11.61 8.95
C VAL A 196 3.23 -11.83 10.33
N ALA A 197 4.04 -12.05 11.38
CA ALA A 197 3.53 -12.17 12.75
C ALA A 197 2.79 -10.90 13.20
N ASN A 198 3.35 -9.71 12.91
CA ASN A 198 2.67 -8.44 13.17
C ASN A 198 1.34 -8.32 12.42
N LEU A 199 1.26 -8.78 11.17
CA LEU A 199 0.02 -8.78 10.38
C LEU A 199 -1.07 -9.61 11.09
N TYR A 200 -0.74 -10.84 11.52
CA TYR A 200 -1.69 -11.68 12.26
C TYR A 200 -2.12 -11.05 13.59
N GLN A 201 -1.21 -10.43 14.33
CA GLN A 201 -1.58 -9.71 15.55
C GLN A 201 -2.56 -8.57 15.27
N ARG A 202 -2.33 -7.80 14.20
CA ARG A 202 -3.25 -6.73 13.78
C ARG A 202 -4.64 -7.25 13.40
N ILE A 203 -4.71 -8.41 12.75
CA ILE A 203 -5.98 -9.09 12.45
C ILE A 203 -6.71 -9.44 13.75
N ASN A 204 -6.02 -10.08 14.69
CA ASN A 204 -6.59 -10.46 15.99
C ASN A 204 -7.06 -9.24 16.79
N ASP A 205 -6.25 -8.17 16.82
CA ASP A 205 -6.62 -6.91 17.48
C ASP A 205 -7.87 -6.29 16.86
N LEU A 206 -8.01 -6.35 15.52
CA LEU A 206 -9.18 -5.83 14.81
C LEU A 206 -10.43 -6.65 15.14
N LEU A 207 -10.32 -7.99 15.18
CA LEU A 207 -11.41 -8.88 15.56
C LEU A 207 -11.86 -8.64 17.00
N ALA A 208 -10.93 -8.62 17.95
CA ALA A 208 -11.22 -8.32 19.35
C ALA A 208 -11.79 -6.91 19.55
N LYS A 209 -11.41 -5.95 18.69
CA LYS A 209 -12.02 -4.61 18.67
C LYS A 209 -13.47 -4.64 18.18
N LYS A 210 -13.76 -5.42 17.14
CA LYS A 210 -15.12 -5.60 16.58
C LYS A 210 -16.04 -6.28 17.59
N GLU A 211 -15.57 -7.33 18.27
CA GLU A 211 -16.32 -8.05 19.31
C GLU A 211 -16.72 -7.16 20.49
N ARG A 212 -15.89 -6.18 20.83
CA ARG A 212 -16.18 -5.17 21.87
C ARG A 212 -17.19 -4.09 21.43
N GLY A 213 -17.69 -4.14 20.19
CA GLY A 213 -18.62 -3.14 19.65
C GLY A 213 -17.99 -1.75 19.43
N ALA A 214 -16.66 -1.66 19.37
CA ALA A 214 -15.97 -0.40 19.14
C ALA A 214 -16.03 0.01 17.65
N SER A 215 -15.79 1.28 17.33
CA SER A 215 -15.73 1.78 15.95
C SER A 215 -14.43 1.35 15.23
N PRO A 216 -14.44 1.08 13.91
CA PRO A 216 -13.23 0.75 13.14
C PRO A 216 -12.22 1.90 13.13
N GLY A 217 -12.66 3.13 13.35
CA GLY A 217 -11.90 4.36 13.11
C GLY A 217 -11.73 4.64 11.60
N ASN A 218 -11.48 5.89 11.25
CA ASN A 218 -11.63 6.38 9.87
C ASN A 218 -10.47 5.97 8.92
N HIS A 219 -9.29 5.66 9.46
CA HIS A 219 -8.12 5.32 8.65
C HIS A 219 -8.33 3.99 7.90
N GLY A 220 -8.19 4.00 6.58
CA GLY A 220 -8.32 2.81 5.73
C GLY A 220 -9.74 2.44 5.30
N MET A 221 -10.70 3.33 5.55
CA MET A 221 -12.11 3.12 5.22
C MET A 221 -12.54 3.82 3.92
N ALA A 222 -11.63 4.57 3.27
CA ALA A 222 -11.92 5.34 2.06
C ALA A 222 -12.33 4.47 0.86
N THR A 223 -11.86 3.22 0.81
CA THR A 223 -12.20 2.24 -0.24
C THR A 223 -13.17 1.17 0.26
N ALA A 224 -13.78 1.35 1.44
CA ALA A 224 -14.70 0.36 1.97
C ALA A 224 -15.94 0.25 1.09
N HIS A 225 -16.30 -0.96 0.70
CA HIS A 225 -17.60 -1.20 0.11
C HIS A 225 -18.60 -1.35 1.26
N HIS A 226 -19.60 -0.47 1.30
CA HIS A 226 -20.73 -0.72 2.16
C HIS A 226 -21.61 -1.75 1.46
N SER A 227 -21.89 -2.88 2.10
CA SER A 227 -22.93 -3.79 1.65
C SER A 227 -24.20 -2.95 1.44
N ALA A 228 -24.79 -3.01 0.25
CA ALA A 228 -26.13 -2.48 0.06
C ALA A 228 -27.00 -3.13 1.13
N ASN A 229 -27.64 -2.32 1.99
CA ASN A 229 -28.62 -2.81 2.94
C ASN A 229 -29.64 -3.66 2.16
N ASN A 230 -29.71 -4.96 2.46
CA ASN A 230 -30.90 -5.75 2.22
C ASN A 230 -31.72 -5.74 3.52
#